data_AF-A0A0H5R5G8-F1
#
_entry.id   AF-A0A0H5R5G8-F1
#
_cell.length_a   1.000
_cell.length_b   1.000
_cell.length_c   1.000
_cell.angle_alpha   90.00
_cell.angle_beta   90.00
_cell.angle_gamma   90.00
#
_symmetry.space_group_name_H-M   'P 1'
#
loop_
_entity.id
_entity.type
_entity.pdbx_description
1 polymer ?
#
loop_
_entity_poly.entity_id
_entity_poly.type
_entity_poly.pdbx_seq_one_letter_code
_entity_poly.pdbx_strand_id
1 'polypeptide(L)'
;CRYGYIAYPNEEISATNCHPESEKARFLDQLKALSQDIYLFAVIWAVGGSISEKYRDRFSDFIKQLVPRSRIPKTGSVFEYYIDVKQGFWKKWDGKVGDFNFSVDSAYFQLLVPTIDTATFSFLMELQIKLNHSVFFTGVTGVGKSIIAADVFQSMKEKSGAIPVAINFSAQTGSRQVQETIESKLEKKRKNLLGGPLGKQVIIFIDDVNMPAVEQFGAQPPIELLRQFQDMKGFYDRDKLFWKSITDVTVCCG
;
A
#
# COMPACT_ATOMS: atom_id res chain seq x y z
N CYS A 1 -23.81 8.50 26.24
CA CYS A 1 -23.31 7.11 26.32
C CYS A 1 -22.61 6.71 25.01
N ARG A 2 -21.32 6.37 25.11
CA ARG A 2 -20.45 5.68 24.12
C ARG A 2 -20.15 6.40 22.80
N TYR A 3 -19.19 7.32 22.84
CA TYR A 3 -18.15 7.42 21.81
C TYR A 3 -16.80 7.26 22.52
N GLY A 4 -16.06 6.21 22.16
CA GLY A 4 -14.74 5.93 22.74
C GLY A 4 -13.76 7.00 22.28
N TYR A 5 -13.32 7.83 23.22
CA TYR A 5 -12.29 8.83 22.96
C TYR A 5 -10.90 8.20 22.98
N ILE A 6 -10.03 8.80 22.19
CA ILE A 6 -8.59 8.65 22.24
C ILE A 6 -8.12 9.39 23.50
N ALA A 7 -7.84 8.67 24.57
CA ALA A 7 -7.29 9.25 25.80
C ALA A 7 -5.77 9.42 25.66
N TYR A 8 -5.26 10.60 25.99
CA TYR A 8 -3.82 10.80 26.25
C TYR A 8 -3.47 10.10 27.57
N PRO A 9 -2.32 9.41 27.68
CA PRO A 9 -1.88 8.87 28.95
C PRO A 9 -1.40 10.03 29.83
N ASN A 10 -2.10 10.27 30.95
CA ASN A 10 -1.76 11.14 32.10
C ASN A 10 -2.62 12.41 32.35
N GLU A 11 -3.90 12.43 31.98
CA GLU A 11 -4.84 13.42 32.57
C GLU A 11 -5.86 12.71 33.48
N GLU A 12 -5.76 12.97 34.79
CA GLU A 12 -6.81 12.64 35.75
C GLU A 12 -8.08 13.44 35.40
N ILE A 13 -9.17 12.74 35.09
CA ILE A 13 -10.44 13.36 34.72
C ILE A 13 -11.10 13.89 35.99
N SER A 14 -10.89 15.18 36.30
CA SER A 14 -11.79 15.90 37.22
C SER A 14 -13.11 16.15 36.49
N ALA A 15 -14.21 15.70 37.07
CA ALA A 15 -15.56 15.88 36.52
C ALA A 15 -16.00 17.35 36.66
N THR A 16 -15.59 18.21 35.73
CA THR A 16 -16.14 19.55 35.57
C THR A 16 -17.16 19.55 34.45
N ASN A 17 -18.36 20.10 34.73
CA ASN A 17 -19.48 20.27 33.81
C ASN A 17 -19.04 20.78 32.42
N CYS A 18 -18.93 19.87 31.45
CA CYS A 18 -18.65 20.24 30.06
C CYS A 18 -19.98 20.33 29.29
N HIS A 19 -20.25 21.49 28.70
CA HIS A 19 -21.45 21.71 27.89
C HIS A 19 -21.35 20.90 26.57
N PRO A 20 -22.46 20.35 26.04
CA PRO A 20 -22.45 19.56 24.81
C PRO A 20 -21.85 20.29 23.59
N GLU A 21 -21.98 21.63 23.54
CA GLU A 21 -21.40 22.46 22.49
C GLU A 21 -19.87 22.58 22.57
N SER A 22 -19.29 22.58 23.78
CA SER A 22 -17.83 22.61 23.96
C SER A 22 -17.18 21.27 23.61
N GLU A 23 -17.86 20.15 23.88
CA GLU A 23 -17.38 18.82 23.47
C GLU A 23 -17.38 18.65 21.95
N LYS A 24 -18.44 19.11 21.28
CA LYS A 24 -18.54 19.07 19.81
C LYS A 24 -17.46 19.94 19.16
N ALA A 25 -17.21 21.14 19.69
CA ALA A 25 -16.15 22.01 19.20
C ALA A 25 -14.77 21.35 19.33
N ARG A 26 -14.46 20.76 20.50
CA ARG A 26 -13.21 20.04 20.73
C ARG A 26 -13.01 18.87 19.77
N PHE A 27 -14.06 18.09 19.53
CA PHE A 27 -14.03 16.97 18.58
C PHE A 27 -13.73 17.44 17.15
N LEU A 28 -14.39 18.51 16.70
CA LEU A 28 -14.16 19.06 15.36
C LEU A 28 -12.74 19.58 15.20
N ASP A 29 -12.16 20.20 16.23
CA ASP A 29 -10.79 20.69 16.17
C ASP A 29 -9.76 19.54 16.18
N GLN A 30 -10.03 18.46 16.93
CA GLN A 30 -9.23 17.23 16.85
C GLN A 30 -9.26 16.60 15.45
N LEU A 31 -10.45 16.52 14.84
CA LEU A 31 -10.61 16.01 13.47
C LEU A 31 -9.87 16.88 12.45
N LYS A 32 -9.97 18.21 12.56
CA LYS A 32 -9.22 19.12 11.68
C LYS A 32 -7.73 18.88 11.80
N ALA A 33 -7.20 18.83 13.02
CA ALA A 33 -5.77 18.62 13.24
C ALA A 33 -5.30 17.26 12.70
N LEU A 34 -6.08 16.20 12.90
CA LEU A 34 -5.80 14.88 12.35
C LEU A 34 -5.84 14.88 10.81
N SER A 35 -6.82 15.55 10.20
CA SER A 35 -6.91 15.64 8.75
C SER A 35 -5.70 16.34 8.13
N GLN A 36 -5.17 17.38 8.79
CA GLN A 36 -3.95 18.06 8.38
C GLN A 36 -2.73 17.14 8.45
N ASP A 37 -2.59 16.38 9.52
CA ASP A 37 -1.47 15.44 9.66
C ASP A 37 -1.54 14.29 8.65
N ILE A 38 -2.73 13.73 8.40
CA ILE A 38 -2.93 12.71 7.36
C ILE A 38 -2.58 13.28 5.98
N TYR A 39 -3.01 14.51 5.68
CA TYR A 39 -2.67 15.17 4.44
C TYR A 39 -1.15 15.36 4.28
N LEU A 40 -0.47 15.84 5.32
CA LEU A 40 0.98 16.01 5.29
C LEU A 40 1.70 14.67 5.12
N PHE A 41 1.28 13.61 5.82
CA PHE A 41 1.81 12.26 5.65
C PHE A 41 1.64 11.78 4.21
N ALA A 42 0.46 11.97 3.62
CA ALA A 42 0.21 11.60 2.24
C ALA A 42 1.12 12.37 1.26
N VAL A 43 1.31 13.68 1.45
CA VAL A 43 2.19 14.51 0.60
C VAL A 43 3.66 14.08 0.74
N ILE A 44 4.13 13.83 1.96
CA ILE A 44 5.50 13.36 2.23
C ILE A 44 5.78 12.09 1.45
N TRP A 45 4.86 11.11 1.46
CA TRP A 45 5.07 9.84 0.76
C TRP A 45 4.78 9.91 -0.74
N ALA A 46 3.83 10.73 -1.18
CA ALA A 46 3.52 10.92 -2.60
C ALA A 46 4.66 11.61 -3.36
N VAL A 47 5.32 12.60 -2.75
CA VAL A 47 6.41 13.35 -3.38
C VAL A 47 7.76 12.79 -2.97
N GLY A 48 7.95 12.55 -1.67
CA GLY A 48 9.22 12.14 -1.08
C GLY A 48 9.54 10.65 -1.18
N GLY A 49 8.53 9.79 -1.38
CA GLY A 49 8.72 8.34 -1.44
C GLY A 49 9.66 7.91 -2.57
N SER A 50 9.55 8.57 -3.73
CA SER A 50 10.36 8.29 -4.93
C SER A 50 11.66 9.11 -5.01
N ILE A 51 11.94 9.97 -4.02
CA ILE A 51 13.19 10.73 -3.98
C ILE A 51 14.35 9.78 -3.63
N SER A 52 15.47 9.94 -4.34
CA SER A 52 16.71 9.22 -4.03
C SER A 52 17.14 9.44 -2.59
N GLU A 53 17.59 8.38 -1.92
CA GLU A 53 17.91 8.36 -0.50
C GLU A 53 18.80 9.53 -0.05
N LYS A 54 19.85 9.85 -0.83
CA LYS A 54 20.77 10.98 -0.58
C LYS A 54 20.12 12.37 -0.47
N TYR A 55 18.88 12.54 -0.93
CA TYR A 55 18.16 13.81 -0.88
C TYR A 55 16.98 13.79 0.11
N ARG A 56 16.71 12.66 0.78
CA ARG A 56 15.58 12.53 1.71
C ARG A 56 15.70 13.45 2.91
N ASP A 57 16.89 13.65 3.46
CA ASP A 57 17.10 14.56 4.59
C ASP A 57 16.85 16.02 4.20
N ARG A 58 17.36 16.44 3.03
CA ARG A 58 17.09 17.78 2.50
C ARG A 58 15.59 18.01 2.24
N PHE A 59 14.90 17.00 1.74
CA PHE A 59 13.44 17.05 1.55
C PHE A 59 12.70 17.14 2.90
N SER A 60 13.12 16.34 3.88
CA SER A 60 12.58 16.36 5.25
C SER A 60 12.70 17.77 5.87
N ASP A 61 13.88 18.37 5.80
CA ASP A 61 14.13 19.72 6.31
C ASP A 61 13.28 20.77 5.58
N PHE A 62 13.18 20.66 4.26
CA PHE A 62 12.34 21.54 3.45
C PHE A 62 10.87 21.46 3.86
N ILE A 63 10.30 20.25 4.02
CA ILE A 63 8.91 20.08 4.47
C ILE A 63 8.71 20.70 5.86
N LYS A 64 9.62 20.44 6.80
CA LYS A 64 9.53 21.01 8.16
C LYS A 64 9.59 22.53 8.18
N GLN A 65 10.37 23.14 7.28
CA GLN A 65 10.44 24.60 7.09
C GLN A 65 9.19 25.15 6.40
N LEU A 66 8.62 24.43 5.43
CA LEU A 66 7.44 24.84 4.69
C LEU A 66 6.18 24.86 5.57
N VAL A 67 6.07 23.91 6.49
CA VAL A 67 4.94 23.80 7.44
C VAL A 67 5.38 23.88 8.90
N PRO A 68 5.91 25.03 9.35
CA PRO A 68 6.55 25.15 10.66
C PRO A 68 5.56 24.98 11.83
N ARG A 69 4.28 25.30 11.59
CA ARG A 69 3.17 25.15 12.55
C ARG A 69 2.53 23.75 12.55
N SER A 70 3.01 22.83 11.72
CA SER A 70 2.54 21.44 11.72
C SER A 70 2.96 20.71 13.00
N ARG A 71 2.26 19.61 13.29
CA ARG A 71 2.58 18.70 14.40
C ARG A 71 3.62 17.65 14.04
N ILE A 72 4.27 17.77 12.87
CA ILE A 72 5.38 16.92 12.46
C ILE A 72 6.50 17.02 13.51
N PRO A 73 7.00 15.89 14.03
CA PRO A 73 8.11 15.89 14.98
C PRO A 73 9.31 16.67 14.47
N LYS A 74 9.87 17.52 15.34
CA LYS A 74 11.01 18.39 14.97
C LYS A 74 12.31 17.59 14.85
N THR A 75 12.47 16.54 15.65
CA THR A 75 13.61 15.61 15.59
C THR A 75 13.43 14.56 14.49
N GLY A 76 14.53 13.89 14.09
CA GLY A 76 14.53 12.82 13.09
C GLY A 76 14.18 13.27 11.67
N SER A 77 14.14 12.35 10.72
CA SER A 77 13.61 12.58 9.37
C SER A 77 12.08 12.46 9.34
N VAL A 78 11.38 13.20 8.48
CA VAL A 78 9.91 13.03 8.32
C VAL A 78 9.52 11.61 7.90
N PHE A 79 10.44 10.86 7.29
CA PHE A 79 10.24 9.46 6.88
C PHE A 79 10.31 8.47 8.04
N GLU A 80 10.83 8.87 9.22
CA GLU A 80 10.87 8.01 10.41
C GLU A 80 9.50 7.86 11.09
N TYR A 81 8.49 8.58 10.62
CA TYR A 81 7.20 8.69 11.29
C TYR A 81 6.00 8.25 10.44
N TYR A 82 4.98 7.73 11.12
CA TYR A 82 3.65 7.45 10.59
C TYR A 82 2.56 8.09 11.43
N ILE A 83 1.34 8.17 10.88
CA ILE A 83 0.16 8.64 11.61
C ILE A 83 -0.56 7.48 12.26
N ASP A 84 -0.61 7.46 13.59
CA ASP A 84 -1.54 6.61 14.31
C ASP A 84 -2.92 7.29 14.34
N VAL A 85 -3.80 6.92 13.42
CA VAL A 85 -5.16 7.48 13.31
C VAL A 85 -5.97 7.26 14.59
N LYS A 86 -5.73 6.17 15.33
CA LYS A 86 -6.41 5.88 16.60
C LYS A 86 -5.87 6.68 17.76
N GLN A 87 -4.65 7.18 17.68
CA GLN A 87 -4.07 7.99 18.75
C GLN A 87 -3.96 9.49 18.39
N GLY A 88 -4.13 9.82 17.11
CA GLY A 88 -4.19 11.19 16.62
C GLY A 88 -2.84 11.90 16.55
N PHE A 89 -1.72 11.17 16.52
CA PHE A 89 -0.36 11.75 16.52
C PHE A 89 0.65 10.95 15.69
N TRP A 90 1.77 11.62 15.39
CA TRP A 90 2.94 11.08 14.70
C TRP A 90 3.72 10.12 15.60
N LYS A 91 3.96 8.90 15.13
CA LYS A 91 4.73 7.87 15.83
C LYS A 91 5.91 7.40 15.02
N LYS A 92 7.01 7.05 15.69
CA LYS A 92 8.15 6.42 15.05
C LYS A 92 7.83 5.01 14.56
N TRP A 93 8.37 4.63 13.41
CA TRP A 93 8.27 3.27 12.88
C TRP A 93 8.89 2.21 13.80
N ASP A 94 9.85 2.58 14.67
CA ASP A 94 10.47 1.68 15.64
C ASP A 94 9.44 0.87 16.45
N GLY A 95 8.33 1.51 16.84
CA GLY A 95 7.24 0.85 17.58
C GLY A 95 6.33 -0.05 16.73
N LYS A 96 6.57 -0.14 15.43
CA LYS A 96 5.89 -1.01 14.45
C LYS A 96 6.77 -2.14 13.94
N VAL A 97 8.07 -2.11 14.21
CA VAL A 97 8.99 -3.21 13.87
C VAL A 97 8.62 -4.40 14.75
N GLY A 98 8.25 -5.51 14.12
CA GLY A 98 7.91 -6.75 14.83
C GLY A 98 9.16 -7.46 15.36
N ASP A 99 8.97 -8.35 16.32
CA ASP A 99 10.07 -9.21 16.80
C ASP A 99 10.55 -10.13 15.68
N PHE A 100 11.87 -10.30 15.58
CA PHE A 100 12.46 -11.25 14.65
C PHE A 100 12.27 -12.67 15.18
N ASN A 101 11.39 -13.45 14.54
CA ASN A 101 11.18 -14.86 14.84
C ASN A 101 11.91 -15.74 13.82
N PHE A 102 13.03 -16.30 14.24
CA PHE A 102 13.77 -17.30 13.47
C PHE A 102 13.25 -18.70 13.79
N SER A 103 12.91 -19.48 12.77
CA SER A 103 12.70 -20.92 12.91
C SER A 103 13.75 -21.66 12.08
N VAL A 104 14.35 -22.70 12.65
CA VAL A 104 15.38 -23.52 11.99
C VAL A 104 14.83 -24.22 10.73
N ASP A 105 13.51 -24.46 10.71
CA ASP A 105 12.80 -25.11 9.61
C ASP A 105 12.41 -24.13 8.48
N SER A 106 12.58 -22.82 8.69
CA SER A 106 12.27 -21.81 7.67
C SER A 106 13.33 -21.83 6.56
N ALA A 107 12.89 -21.88 5.31
CA ALA A 107 13.79 -21.72 4.17
C ALA A 107 14.50 -20.36 4.25
N TYR A 108 15.82 -20.34 4.11
CA TYR A 108 16.64 -19.13 4.21
C TYR A 108 16.12 -17.99 3.32
N PHE A 109 15.67 -18.31 2.09
CA PHE A 109 15.13 -17.35 1.13
C PHE A 109 13.77 -16.74 1.51
N GLN A 110 13.12 -17.24 2.56
CA GLN A 110 11.84 -16.74 3.08
C GLN A 110 11.99 -15.92 4.36
N LEU A 111 13.21 -15.80 4.88
CA LEU A 111 13.49 -15.06 6.10
C LEU A 111 13.40 -13.55 5.84
N LEU A 112 12.33 -12.92 6.34
CA LEU A 112 12.24 -11.46 6.42
C LEU A 112 12.81 -10.99 7.75
N VAL A 113 13.84 -10.15 7.73
CA VAL A 113 14.32 -9.47 8.93
C VAL A 113 13.47 -8.21 9.14
N PRO A 114 12.74 -8.08 10.26
CA PRO A 114 12.01 -6.87 10.56
C PRO A 114 12.97 -5.69 10.73
N THR A 115 12.81 -4.69 9.88
CA THR A 115 13.51 -3.40 9.97
C THR A 115 12.50 -2.26 9.89
N ILE A 116 12.98 -1.03 10.10
CA ILE A 116 12.18 0.18 9.88
C ILE A 116 11.67 0.22 8.43
N ASP A 117 12.52 -0.13 7.47
CA ASP A 117 12.15 -0.13 6.04
C ASP A 117 11.07 -1.17 5.75
N THR A 118 11.21 -2.40 6.23
CA THR A 118 10.18 -3.43 6.00
C THR A 118 8.86 -3.02 6.64
N ALA A 119 8.87 -2.49 7.88
CA ALA A 119 7.66 -2.00 8.54
C ALA A 119 6.99 -0.86 7.76
N THR A 120 7.79 0.07 7.26
CA THR A 120 7.33 1.24 6.50
C THR A 120 6.70 0.83 5.17
N PHE A 121 7.41 0.02 4.38
CA PHE A 121 6.95 -0.40 3.07
C PHE A 121 5.78 -1.39 3.14
N SER A 122 5.78 -2.31 4.11
CA SER A 122 4.63 -3.17 4.36
C SER A 122 3.38 -2.35 4.71
N PHE A 123 3.53 -1.34 5.58
CA PHE A 123 2.42 -0.46 5.93
C PHE A 123 1.86 0.29 4.72
N LEU A 124 2.73 0.92 3.92
CA LEU A 124 2.31 1.69 2.75
C LEU A 124 1.65 0.79 1.70
N MET A 125 2.22 -0.39 1.45
CA MET A 125 1.66 -1.37 0.52
C MET A 125 0.29 -1.85 0.98
N GLU A 126 0.16 -2.30 2.24
CA GLU A 126 -1.12 -2.75 2.81
C GLU A 126 -2.18 -1.64 2.74
N LEU A 127 -1.80 -0.39 3.03
CA LEU A 127 -2.69 0.76 2.94
C LEU A 127 -3.21 1.00 1.52
N GLN A 128 -2.33 1.02 0.51
CA GLN A 128 -2.74 1.24 -0.88
C GLN A 128 -3.63 0.10 -1.39
N ILE A 129 -3.28 -1.15 -1.09
CA ILE A 129 -4.07 -2.32 -1.53
C ILE A 129 -5.47 -2.29 -0.91
N LYS A 130 -5.60 -1.94 0.37
CA LYS A 130 -6.91 -1.78 1.03
C LYS A 130 -7.79 -0.72 0.38
N LEU A 131 -7.18 0.29 -0.25
CA LEU A 131 -7.88 1.33 -1.00
C LEU A 131 -8.11 0.95 -2.48
N ASN A 132 -7.81 -0.30 -2.88
CA ASN A 132 -7.84 -0.77 -4.27
C ASN A 132 -6.93 0.04 -5.21
N HIS A 133 -5.83 0.57 -4.66
CA HIS A 133 -4.81 1.26 -5.45
C HIS A 133 -3.67 0.30 -5.79
N SER A 134 -3.27 0.31 -7.05
CA SER A 134 -2.15 -0.50 -7.52
C SER A 134 -0.82 0.07 -7.03
N VAL A 135 0.13 -0.82 -6.74
CA VAL A 135 1.42 -0.46 -6.13
C VAL A 135 2.55 -0.87 -7.06
N PHE A 136 3.50 0.03 -7.30
CA PHE A 136 4.72 -0.25 -8.04
C PHE A 136 5.91 -0.08 -7.10
N PHE A 137 6.57 -1.19 -6.74
CA PHE A 137 7.63 -1.21 -5.73
C PHE A 137 9.00 -1.22 -6.41
N THR A 138 9.64 -0.05 -6.50
CA THR A 138 10.94 0.09 -7.16
C THR A 138 12.10 -0.05 -6.20
N GLY A 139 13.15 -0.75 -6.62
CA GLY A 139 14.43 -0.79 -5.92
C GLY A 139 15.39 -1.74 -6.63
N VAL A 140 16.67 -1.73 -6.26
CA VAL A 140 17.64 -2.65 -6.85
C VAL A 140 17.27 -4.11 -6.55
N THR A 141 17.71 -5.05 -7.39
CA THR A 141 17.44 -6.48 -7.19
C THR A 141 18.08 -6.96 -5.88
N GLY A 142 17.40 -7.86 -5.16
CA GLY A 142 17.93 -8.45 -3.93
C GLY A 142 17.66 -7.69 -2.61
N VAL A 143 16.94 -6.56 -2.63
CA VAL A 143 16.62 -5.79 -1.40
C VAL A 143 15.36 -6.27 -0.66
N GLY A 144 14.89 -7.49 -0.91
CA GLY A 144 13.75 -8.07 -0.20
C GLY A 144 12.36 -7.59 -0.64
N LYS A 145 12.23 -6.94 -1.82
CA LYS A 145 10.96 -6.46 -2.39
C LYS A 145 9.87 -7.55 -2.44
N SER A 146 10.18 -8.70 -3.05
CA SER A 146 9.24 -9.82 -3.17
C SER A 146 8.92 -10.46 -1.81
N ILE A 147 9.85 -10.42 -0.86
CA ILE A 147 9.63 -10.93 0.51
C ILE A 147 8.66 -10.03 1.27
N ILE A 148 8.84 -8.71 1.20
CA ILE A 148 7.90 -7.73 1.78
C ILE A 148 6.50 -7.90 1.19
N ALA A 149 6.41 -8.03 -0.14
CA ALA A 149 5.12 -8.24 -0.81
C ALA A 149 4.45 -9.54 -0.35
N ALA A 150 5.20 -10.65 -0.29
CA ALA A 150 4.70 -11.93 0.18
C ALA A 150 4.16 -11.87 1.62
N ASP A 151 4.87 -11.20 2.53
CA ASP A 151 4.45 -11.00 3.92
C ASP A 151 3.14 -10.20 4.02
N VAL A 152 3.05 -9.08 3.29
CA VAL A 152 1.83 -8.26 3.22
C VAL A 152 0.65 -9.08 2.70
N PHE A 153 0.84 -9.84 1.62
CA PHE A 153 -0.23 -10.64 1.03
C PHE A 153 -0.68 -11.77 1.94
N GLN A 154 0.23 -12.43 2.63
CA GLN A 154 -0.10 -13.45 3.62
C GLN A 154 -0.92 -12.84 4.77
N SER A 155 -0.48 -11.69 5.29
CA SER A 155 -1.21 -10.96 6.33
C SER A 155 -2.62 -10.54 5.88
N MET A 156 -2.77 -10.08 4.64
CA MET A 156 -4.06 -9.70 4.08
C MET A 156 -4.97 -10.90 3.81
N LYS A 157 -4.40 -12.04 3.38
CA LYS A 157 -5.14 -13.29 3.22
C LYS A 157 -5.75 -13.74 4.55
N GLU A 158 -4.99 -13.64 5.64
CA GLU A 158 -5.45 -14.00 6.99
C GLU A 158 -6.49 -13.02 7.55
N LYS A 159 -6.25 -11.70 7.41
CA LYS A 159 -7.10 -10.67 8.01
C LYS A 159 -8.40 -10.41 7.25
N SER A 160 -8.37 -10.46 5.91
CA SER A 160 -9.50 -10.06 5.07
C SER A 160 -9.87 -11.07 3.99
N GLY A 161 -9.21 -12.24 3.95
CA GLY A 161 -9.49 -13.26 2.94
C GLY A 161 -9.05 -12.88 1.53
N ALA A 162 -8.10 -11.95 1.39
CA ALA A 162 -7.55 -11.55 0.09
C ALA A 162 -6.89 -12.75 -0.62
N ILE A 163 -6.90 -12.74 -1.94
CA ILE A 163 -6.40 -13.84 -2.77
C ILE A 163 -5.21 -13.33 -3.59
N PRO A 164 -3.97 -13.55 -3.13
CA PRO A 164 -2.80 -13.22 -3.91
C PRO A 164 -2.60 -14.20 -5.07
N VAL A 165 -2.20 -13.65 -6.21
CA VAL A 165 -1.89 -14.35 -7.45
C VAL A 165 -0.55 -13.83 -7.95
N ALA A 166 0.50 -14.64 -7.86
CA ALA A 166 1.81 -14.29 -8.41
C ALA A 166 1.90 -14.62 -9.90
N ILE A 167 2.45 -13.70 -10.70
CA ILE A 167 2.77 -13.85 -12.12
C ILE A 167 4.22 -13.40 -12.31
N ASN A 168 5.08 -14.31 -12.74
CA ASN A 168 6.48 -13.97 -12.99
C ASN A 168 6.64 -13.65 -14.47
N PHE A 169 7.16 -12.47 -14.78
CA PHE A 169 7.48 -12.11 -16.14
C PHE A 169 8.84 -12.70 -16.53
N SER A 170 8.95 -13.04 -17.81
CA SER A 170 10.15 -13.54 -18.46
C SER A 170 10.27 -12.96 -19.85
N ALA A 171 11.43 -13.11 -20.49
CA ALA A 171 11.62 -12.68 -21.87
C ALA A 171 10.61 -13.30 -22.86
N GLN A 172 10.03 -14.46 -22.54
CA GLN A 172 9.06 -15.17 -23.38
C GLN A 172 7.60 -14.92 -22.98
N THR A 173 7.36 -14.15 -21.92
CA THR A 173 6.00 -13.87 -21.44
C THR A 173 5.27 -13.00 -22.46
N GLY A 174 4.18 -13.51 -23.04
CA GLY A 174 3.34 -12.80 -24.02
C GLY A 174 2.09 -12.18 -23.39
N SER A 175 1.54 -11.11 -24.01
CA SER A 175 0.35 -10.44 -23.48
C SER A 175 -0.88 -11.35 -23.42
N ARG A 176 -1.06 -12.26 -24.39
CA ARG A 176 -2.16 -13.25 -24.36
C ARG A 176 -2.05 -14.16 -23.14
N GLN A 177 -0.86 -14.68 -22.84
CA GLN A 177 -0.62 -15.55 -21.69
C GLN A 177 -0.89 -14.82 -20.37
N VAL A 178 -0.49 -13.56 -20.25
CA VAL A 178 -0.77 -12.75 -19.05
C VAL A 178 -2.28 -12.56 -18.88
N GLN A 179 -2.98 -12.18 -19.94
CA GLN A 179 -4.43 -11.99 -19.91
C GLN A 179 -5.15 -13.27 -19.50
N GLU A 180 -4.84 -14.41 -20.14
CA GLU A 180 -5.44 -15.71 -19.82
C GLU A 180 -5.15 -16.13 -18.37
N THR A 181 -3.91 -15.90 -17.91
CA THR A 181 -3.51 -16.18 -16.52
C THR A 181 -4.36 -15.38 -15.55
N ILE A 182 -4.50 -14.07 -15.76
CA ILE A 182 -5.33 -13.21 -14.90
C ILE A 182 -6.79 -13.66 -14.94
N GLU A 183 -7.37 -13.80 -16.13
CA GLU A 183 -8.78 -14.20 -16.29
C GLU A 183 -9.09 -15.56 -15.66
N SER A 184 -8.16 -16.52 -15.70
CA SER A 184 -8.31 -17.85 -15.09
C SER A 184 -8.44 -17.83 -13.56
N LYS A 185 -8.01 -16.73 -12.91
CA LYS A 185 -8.07 -16.56 -11.45
C LYS A 185 -9.30 -15.76 -11.00
N LEU A 186 -10.14 -15.32 -11.93
CA LEU A 186 -11.33 -14.52 -11.65
C LEU A 186 -12.60 -15.34 -11.84
N GLU A 187 -13.64 -14.96 -11.11
CA GLU A 187 -14.98 -15.51 -11.27
C GLU A 187 -15.80 -14.67 -12.23
N LYS A 188 -16.63 -15.33 -13.03
CA LYS A 188 -17.66 -14.65 -13.82
C LYS A 188 -18.78 -14.16 -12.90
N LYS A 189 -18.91 -12.84 -12.76
CA LYS A 189 -19.96 -12.22 -11.94
C LYS A 189 -21.27 -12.04 -12.70
N ARG A 190 -21.19 -11.63 -13.96
CA ARG A 190 -22.31 -11.52 -14.90
C ARG A 190 -21.78 -11.51 -16.34
N LYS A 191 -22.66 -11.28 -17.31
CA LYS A 191 -22.24 -11.11 -18.72
C LYS A 191 -21.18 -9.99 -18.79
N ASN A 192 -20.02 -10.31 -19.35
CA ASN A 192 -18.90 -9.40 -19.57
C ASN A 192 -18.30 -8.77 -18.30
N LEU A 193 -18.54 -9.35 -17.12
CA LEU A 193 -17.93 -8.90 -15.86
C LEU A 193 -17.24 -10.09 -15.17
N LEU A 194 -15.94 -9.93 -14.94
CA LEU A 194 -15.12 -10.82 -14.14
C LEU A 194 -14.74 -10.10 -12.82
N GLY A 195 -14.40 -10.85 -11.79
CA GLY A 195 -13.86 -10.26 -10.58
C GLY A 195 -13.46 -11.28 -9.53
N GLY A 196 -12.88 -10.81 -8.43
CA GLY A 196 -12.56 -11.66 -7.28
C GLY A 196 -13.81 -12.31 -6.67
N PRO A 197 -13.69 -13.45 -5.96
CA PRO A 197 -14.81 -14.09 -5.26
C PRO A 197 -15.63 -13.13 -4.40
N LEU A 198 -16.90 -13.47 -4.13
CA LEU A 198 -17.81 -12.54 -3.44
C LEU A 198 -17.21 -12.09 -2.09
N GLY A 199 -17.05 -10.76 -1.94
CA GLY A 199 -16.47 -10.15 -0.74
C GLY A 199 -14.95 -10.31 -0.59
N LYS A 200 -14.25 -10.83 -1.60
CA LYS A 200 -12.80 -11.03 -1.59
C LYS A 200 -12.11 -10.25 -2.70
N GLN A 201 -11.03 -9.59 -2.36
CA GLN A 201 -10.14 -8.91 -3.31
C GLN A 201 -9.11 -9.91 -3.84
N VAL A 202 -8.85 -9.88 -5.15
CA VAL A 202 -7.71 -10.56 -5.78
C VAL A 202 -6.55 -9.57 -5.90
N ILE A 203 -5.35 -9.99 -5.49
CA ILE A 203 -4.14 -9.17 -5.59
C ILE A 203 -3.22 -9.84 -6.60
N ILE A 204 -3.04 -9.23 -7.76
CA ILE A 204 -2.11 -9.73 -8.79
C ILE A 204 -0.74 -9.16 -8.46
N PHE A 205 0.21 -10.01 -8.09
CA PHE A 205 1.60 -9.63 -7.93
C PHE A 205 2.39 -10.00 -9.17
N ILE A 206 3.10 -9.03 -9.74
CA ILE A 206 3.93 -9.22 -10.92
C ILE A 206 5.37 -9.01 -10.52
N ASP A 207 6.16 -10.08 -10.56
CA ASP A 207 7.59 -10.02 -10.33
C ASP A 207 8.32 -9.79 -11.66
N ASP A 208 9.41 -9.03 -11.60
CA ASP A 208 10.26 -8.67 -12.75
C ASP A 208 9.50 -8.04 -13.94
N VAL A 209 8.69 -7.02 -13.68
CA VAL A 209 7.83 -6.36 -14.70
C VAL A 209 8.60 -5.93 -15.97
N ASN A 210 9.88 -5.60 -15.83
CA ASN A 210 10.73 -5.13 -16.93
C ASN A 210 11.36 -6.26 -17.77
N MET A 211 11.16 -7.54 -17.43
CA MET A 211 11.79 -8.67 -18.13
C MET A 211 11.24 -9.01 -19.54
N PRO A 212 9.97 -8.73 -19.92
CA PRO A 212 9.46 -9.12 -21.24
C PRO A 212 10.32 -8.61 -22.40
N ALA A 213 10.45 -9.43 -23.46
CA ALA A 213 11.21 -9.00 -24.63
C ALA A 213 10.57 -7.78 -25.30
N VAL A 214 11.43 -6.85 -25.71
CA VAL A 214 11.05 -5.69 -26.51
C VAL A 214 10.82 -6.17 -27.95
N GLU A 215 9.66 -5.85 -28.52
CA GLU A 215 9.38 -6.19 -29.91
C GLU A 215 10.08 -5.24 -30.88
N GLN A 216 9.99 -5.52 -32.18
CA GLN A 216 10.67 -4.74 -33.24
C GLN A 216 10.44 -3.22 -33.15
N PHE A 217 9.28 -2.80 -32.66
CA PHE A 217 8.89 -1.39 -32.57
C PHE A 217 9.10 -0.75 -31.19
N GLY A 218 9.79 -1.45 -30.28
CA GLY A 218 10.13 -0.91 -28.96
C GLY A 218 9.08 -1.14 -27.87
N ALA A 219 7.93 -1.73 -28.20
CA ALA A 219 6.89 -2.02 -27.21
C ALA A 219 7.18 -3.31 -26.44
N GLN A 220 6.62 -3.42 -25.23
CA GLN A 220 6.58 -4.65 -24.45
C GLN A 220 5.10 -4.99 -24.24
N PRO A 221 4.49 -5.83 -25.10
CA PRO A 221 3.05 -6.10 -25.08
C PRO A 221 2.47 -6.53 -23.72
N PRO A 222 3.17 -7.30 -22.86
CA PRO A 222 2.69 -7.59 -21.51
C PRO A 222 2.53 -6.34 -20.64
N ILE A 223 3.45 -5.38 -20.74
CA ILE A 223 3.41 -4.14 -19.96
C ILE A 223 2.30 -3.22 -20.48
N GLU A 224 2.12 -3.12 -21.80
CA GLU A 224 1.01 -2.36 -22.38
C GLU A 224 -0.36 -2.93 -22.01
N LEU A 225 -0.46 -4.26 -21.88
CA LEU A 225 -1.68 -4.90 -21.37
C LEU A 225 -1.96 -4.50 -19.91
N LEU A 226 -0.94 -4.43 -19.06
CA LEU A 226 -1.10 -3.97 -17.67
C LEU A 226 -1.52 -2.50 -17.63
N ARG A 227 -0.94 -1.65 -18.48
CA ARG A 227 -1.34 -0.25 -18.60
C ARG A 227 -2.81 -0.14 -19.02
N GLN A 228 -3.23 -0.87 -20.05
CA GLN A 228 -4.63 -0.96 -20.45
C GLN A 228 -5.52 -1.40 -19.29
N PHE A 229 -5.11 -2.42 -18.53
CA PHE A 229 -5.86 -2.90 -17.38
C PHE A 229 -6.03 -1.83 -16.30
N GLN A 230 -4.96 -1.07 -16.01
CA GLN A 230 -5.01 0.00 -15.03
C GLN A 230 -5.91 1.15 -15.45
N ASP A 231 -5.82 1.56 -16.73
CA ASP A 231 -6.55 2.70 -17.26
C ASP A 231 -8.04 2.37 -17.45
N MET A 232 -8.34 1.19 -17.99
CA MET A 232 -9.68 0.82 -18.47
C MET A 232 -10.41 -0.17 -17.56
N LYS A 233 -9.74 -0.75 -16.56
CA LYS A 233 -10.30 -1.74 -15.61
C LYS A 233 -10.93 -2.95 -16.30
N GLY A 234 -10.23 -3.51 -17.28
CA GLY A 234 -10.68 -4.70 -18.00
C GLY A 234 -9.81 -5.07 -19.20
N PHE A 235 -10.26 -6.07 -19.95
CA PHE A 235 -9.60 -6.56 -21.15
C PHE A 235 -10.58 -6.71 -22.31
N TYR A 236 -10.05 -6.70 -23.53
CA TYR A 236 -10.84 -7.10 -24.70
C TYR A 236 -10.74 -8.61 -24.90
N ASP A 237 -11.87 -9.26 -25.16
CA ASP A 237 -11.89 -10.65 -25.59
C ASP A 237 -11.32 -10.75 -27.01
N ARG A 238 -10.19 -11.45 -27.16
CA ARG A 238 -9.42 -11.48 -28.40
C ARG A 238 -10.08 -12.29 -29.51
N ASP A 239 -11.03 -13.16 -29.18
CA ASP A 239 -11.66 -14.06 -30.15
C ASP A 239 -13.08 -13.58 -30.49
N LYS A 240 -13.86 -13.18 -29.48
CA LYS A 240 -15.26 -12.74 -29.65
C LYS A 240 -15.42 -11.23 -29.74
N LEU A 241 -14.34 -10.48 -29.59
CA LEU A 241 -14.27 -9.04 -29.84
C LEU A 241 -15.26 -8.22 -28.99
N PHE A 242 -15.28 -8.45 -27.68
CA PHE A 242 -16.08 -7.65 -26.74
C PHE A 242 -15.30 -7.30 -25.48
N TRP A 243 -15.69 -6.21 -24.81
CA TRP A 243 -15.04 -5.78 -23.56
C TRP A 243 -15.45 -6.63 -22.36
N LYS A 244 -14.48 -7.05 -21.55
CA LYS A 244 -14.63 -7.72 -20.25
C LYS A 244 -14.17 -6.76 -19.15
N SER A 245 -15.13 -6.22 -18.40
CA SER A 245 -14.84 -5.44 -17.19
C SER A 245 -14.33 -6.35 -16.09
N ILE A 246 -13.42 -5.83 -15.26
CA ILE A 246 -12.85 -6.54 -14.11
C ILE A 246 -13.03 -5.69 -12.85
N THR A 247 -13.52 -6.30 -11.77
CA THR A 247 -13.68 -5.66 -10.46
C THR A 247 -13.00 -6.46 -9.35
N ASP A 248 -12.76 -5.82 -8.21
CA ASP A 248 -12.19 -6.46 -7.01
C ASP A 248 -10.79 -7.05 -7.24
N VAL A 249 -10.01 -6.39 -8.10
CA VAL A 249 -8.64 -6.77 -8.45
C VAL A 249 -7.72 -5.56 -8.30
N THR A 250 -6.59 -5.76 -7.61
CA THR A 250 -5.49 -4.79 -7.50
C THR A 250 -4.22 -5.39 -8.08
N VAL A 251 -3.37 -4.58 -8.72
CA VAL A 251 -2.06 -5.04 -9.20
C VAL A 251 -0.96 -4.47 -8.32
N CYS A 252 -0.03 -5.32 -7.96
CA CYS A 252 1.22 -4.97 -7.29
C CYS A 252 2.38 -5.43 -8.17
N CYS A 253 3.39 -4.60 -8.30
CA CYS A 253 4.59 -4.89 -9.09
C CYS A 253 5.81 -4.81 -8.18
N GLY A 254 6.68 -5.80 -8.27
CA GLY A 254 7.98 -5.89 -7.57
C GLY A 254 9.15 -5.60 -8.49
#